data_AF-A0A9R0J0K1-F1
#
_entry.id   AF-A0A9R0J0K1-F1
#
_cell.length_a   1.000
_cell.length_b   1.000
_cell.length_c   1.000
_cell.angle_alpha   90.00
_cell.angle_beta   90.00
_cell.angle_gamma   90.00
#
_symmetry.space_group_name_H-M   'P 1'
#
loop_
_entity.id
_entity.type
_entity.pdbx_description
1 polymer ?
#
loop_
_entity_poly.entity_id
_entity_poly.type
_entity_poly.pdbx_seq_one_letter_code
_entity_poly.pdbx_strand_id
1 'polypeptide(L)'
;MDYLNPSISDHSPLLLKFGDDHKDGGRPFKFFNFLANHSQFAEVVAQDWDIPIKGTPLSKVWFKLKRLKHKLKSLHKEEFANITMRIQKAQQELEEVQNQLCSDPADLLMQVEEKRCTGNLRKWLFVEESALKQKSRIQWLADGDSNSKFFYASVKQRRNMNRISLLYTPQGHKIVDPGEITVEIQKFYMALLGTAATHISKPDLPSLRSGPRLSRIAALSLCVPVTTDEIDLALKSIDDSKAPGLDGYNAVFFKKAWPWIKEDVYEAVKFFF
;
A
#
# COMPACT_ATOMS: atom_id res chain seq x y z
N MET A 1 -30.59 0.95 -20.00
CA MET A 1 -31.15 1.61 -18.80
C MET A 1 -32.24 0.68 -18.34
N ASP A 2 -32.09 0.12 -17.14
CA ASP A 2 -33.02 -0.87 -16.61
C ASP A 2 -33.65 -0.28 -15.34
N TYR A 3 -34.93 -0.50 -15.10
CA TYR A 3 -35.59 -0.09 -13.85
C TYR A 3 -35.65 -1.30 -12.91
N LEU A 4 -35.16 -1.14 -11.68
CA LEU A 4 -35.18 -2.19 -10.65
C LEU A 4 -36.53 -2.22 -9.92
N ASN A 5 -36.83 -3.34 -9.26
CA ASN A 5 -38.07 -3.52 -8.51
C ASN A 5 -38.18 -2.48 -7.38
N PRO A 6 -39.25 -1.66 -7.34
CA PRO A 6 -39.46 -0.62 -6.33
C PRO A 6 -39.60 -1.14 -4.90
N SER A 7 -39.86 -2.44 -4.68
CA SER A 7 -40.05 -3.06 -3.37
C SER A 7 -41.08 -2.28 -2.51
N ILE A 8 -40.65 -1.60 -1.45
CA ILE A 8 -41.51 -0.84 -0.53
C ILE A 8 -41.54 0.67 -0.80
N SER A 9 -40.85 1.14 -1.85
CA SER A 9 -40.82 2.55 -2.27
C SER A 9 -41.81 2.78 -3.41
N ASP A 10 -42.35 3.99 -3.51
CA ASP A 10 -43.12 4.49 -4.66
C ASP A 10 -42.22 4.93 -5.84
N HIS A 11 -40.90 4.79 -5.71
CA HIS A 11 -39.93 5.06 -6.75
C HIS A 11 -39.18 3.80 -7.17
N SER A 12 -39.11 3.55 -8.48
CA SER A 12 -38.30 2.45 -9.05
C SER A 12 -36.85 2.90 -9.24
N PRO A 13 -35.85 2.24 -8.64
CA PRO A 13 -34.45 2.62 -8.80
C PRO A 13 -34.01 2.47 -10.27
N LEU A 14 -33.37 3.51 -10.80
CA LEU A 14 -32.82 3.50 -12.16
C LEU A 14 -31.43 2.85 -12.16
N LEU A 15 -31.28 1.74 -12.88
CA LEU A 15 -30.00 1.10 -13.15
C LEU A 15 -29.40 1.66 -14.45
N LEU A 16 -28.43 2.56 -14.26
CA LEU A 16 -27.58 3.07 -15.33
C LEU A 16 -26.33 2.19 -15.45
N LYS A 17 -26.32 1.33 -16.46
CA LYS A 17 -25.11 0.61 -16.88
C LYS A 17 -24.25 1.57 -17.71
N PHE A 18 -23.29 2.21 -17.06
CA PHE A 18 -22.15 2.80 -17.76
C PHE A 18 -21.26 1.64 -18.22
N GLY A 19 -20.76 1.69 -19.46
CA GLY A 19 -20.13 0.56 -20.17
C GLY A 19 -19.15 -0.26 -19.34
N ASP A 20 -18.91 -1.50 -19.78
CA ASP A 20 -18.09 -2.46 -19.05
C ASP A 20 -16.78 -1.82 -18.58
N ASP A 21 -16.52 -1.91 -17.27
CA ASP A 21 -15.21 -1.56 -16.72
C ASP A 21 -14.20 -2.49 -17.40
N HIS A 22 -13.48 -1.98 -18.40
CA HIS A 22 -12.32 -2.63 -18.99
C HIS A 22 -11.31 -2.91 -17.86
N LYS A 23 -11.28 -4.15 -17.38
CA LYS A 23 -10.31 -4.63 -16.40
C LYS A 23 -9.03 -5.03 -17.11
N ASP A 24 -8.39 -4.08 -17.79
CA ASP A 24 -7.10 -4.34 -18.39
C ASP A 24 -6.00 -4.19 -17.33
N GLY A 25 -5.58 -5.34 -16.80
CA GLY A 25 -4.42 -5.46 -15.91
C GLY A 25 -4.70 -6.01 -14.51
N GLY A 26 -3.69 -6.70 -13.97
CA GLY A 26 -3.72 -7.17 -12.58
C GLY A 26 -3.59 -6.02 -11.58
N ARG A 27 -4.29 -6.11 -10.44
CA ARG A 27 -4.17 -5.11 -9.37
C ARG A 27 -2.71 -5.05 -8.87
N PRO A 28 -2.10 -3.84 -8.78
CA PRO A 28 -0.75 -3.71 -8.26
C PRO A 28 -0.69 -4.16 -6.80
N PHE A 29 0.45 -4.73 -6.41
CA PHE A 29 0.69 -5.10 -5.02
C PHE A 29 0.74 -3.84 -4.16
N LYS A 30 0.11 -3.91 -2.99
CA LYS A 30 0.24 -2.92 -1.93
C LYS A 30 0.30 -3.67 -0.62
N PHE A 31 1.36 -3.45 0.15
CA PHE A 31 1.53 -4.02 1.46
C PHE A 31 0.49 -3.42 2.41
N PHE A 32 -0.24 -4.28 3.13
CA PHE A 32 -1.15 -3.85 4.18
C PHE A 32 -0.51 -4.03 5.55
N ASN A 33 -0.66 -3.04 6.43
CA ASN A 33 0.04 -3.03 7.73
C ASN A 33 -0.35 -4.22 8.61
N PHE A 34 -1.61 -4.66 8.56
CA PHE A 34 -2.06 -5.85 9.30
C PHE A 34 -1.30 -7.13 8.92
N LEU A 35 -0.72 -7.20 7.70
CA LEU A 35 0.06 -8.37 7.26
C LEU A 35 1.35 -8.51 8.07
N ALA A 36 1.91 -7.40 8.56
CA ALA A 36 3.10 -7.42 9.42
C ALA A 36 2.83 -8.02 10.81
N ASN A 37 1.57 -8.07 11.23
CA ASN A 37 1.15 -8.66 12.51
C ASN A 37 0.79 -10.16 12.36
N HIS A 38 0.89 -10.71 11.15
CA HIS A 38 0.64 -12.13 10.91
C HIS A 38 1.77 -12.98 11.53
N SER A 39 1.43 -14.11 12.15
CA SER A 39 2.40 -14.99 12.84
C SER A 39 3.53 -15.47 11.92
N GLN A 40 3.19 -15.81 10.68
CA GLN A 40 4.16 -16.27 9.68
C GLN A 40 4.91 -15.13 8.97
N PHE A 41 4.61 -13.85 9.23
CA PHE A 41 5.26 -12.75 8.51
C PHE A 41 6.77 -12.76 8.69
N ALA A 42 7.24 -12.85 9.93
CA ALA A 42 8.66 -12.87 10.28
C ALA A 42 9.39 -14.03 9.60
N GLU A 43 8.81 -15.23 9.67
CA GLU A 43 9.36 -16.44 9.07
C GLU A 43 9.45 -16.31 7.53
N VAL A 44 8.37 -15.86 6.88
CA VAL A 44 8.33 -15.69 5.42
C VAL A 44 9.38 -14.68 4.95
N VAL A 45 9.55 -13.57 5.66
CA VAL A 45 10.57 -12.57 5.34
C VAL A 45 11.97 -13.16 5.53
N ALA A 46 12.26 -13.75 6.68
CA ALA A 46 13.57 -14.31 6.99
C ALA A 46 13.99 -15.36 5.96
N GLN A 47 13.12 -16.34 5.68
CA GLN A 47 13.39 -17.42 4.74
C GLN A 47 13.55 -16.92 3.30
N ASP A 48 12.75 -15.94 2.87
CA ASP A 48 12.93 -15.39 1.52
C ASP A 48 14.18 -14.55 1.40
N TRP A 49 14.53 -13.80 2.45
CA TRP A 49 15.64 -12.87 2.41
C TRP A 49 16.99 -13.57 2.45
N ASP A 50 17.09 -14.72 3.10
CA ASP A 50 18.34 -15.49 3.18
C ASP A 50 18.79 -16.08 1.83
N ILE A 51 17.87 -16.21 0.85
CA ILE A 51 18.20 -16.75 -0.47
C ILE A 51 19.17 -15.80 -1.20
N PRO A 52 20.39 -16.26 -1.55
CA PRO A 52 21.42 -15.40 -2.12
C PRO A 52 21.05 -14.92 -3.52
N ILE A 53 21.37 -13.66 -3.81
CA ILE A 53 21.21 -13.04 -5.13
C ILE A 53 22.53 -12.42 -5.55
N LYS A 54 22.91 -12.64 -6.82
CA LYS A 54 24.07 -11.99 -7.44
C LYS A 54 23.67 -10.62 -7.98
N GLY A 55 24.55 -9.64 -7.85
CA GLY A 55 24.33 -8.29 -8.35
C GLY A 55 24.98 -7.22 -7.49
N THR A 56 24.76 -5.95 -7.85
CA THR A 56 25.13 -4.80 -7.01
C THR A 56 24.26 -4.78 -5.75
N PRO A 57 24.70 -4.15 -4.65
CA PRO A 57 23.90 -4.03 -3.43
C PRO A 57 22.46 -3.54 -3.69
N LEU A 58 22.29 -2.52 -4.53
CA LEU A 58 20.98 -2.03 -4.96
C LEU A 58 20.14 -3.08 -5.69
N SER A 59 20.72 -3.79 -6.65
CA SER A 59 19.97 -4.79 -7.42
C SER A 59 19.59 -6.00 -6.57
N LYS A 60 20.46 -6.42 -5.63
CA LYS A 60 20.14 -7.47 -4.66
C LYS A 60 18.87 -7.15 -3.88
N VAL A 61 18.80 -5.97 -3.25
CA VAL A 61 17.60 -5.54 -2.50
C VAL A 61 16.37 -5.54 -3.39
N TRP A 62 16.47 -4.98 -4.61
CA TRP A 62 15.35 -4.94 -5.53
C TRP A 62 14.83 -6.33 -5.92
N PHE A 63 15.72 -7.26 -6.28
CA PHE A 63 15.34 -8.63 -6.65
C PHE A 63 14.76 -9.40 -5.45
N LYS A 64 15.31 -9.23 -4.24
CA LYS A 64 14.77 -9.83 -3.01
C LYS A 64 13.36 -9.32 -2.72
N LEU A 65 13.13 -8.00 -2.76
CA LEU A 65 11.79 -7.42 -2.61
C LEU A 65 10.83 -7.93 -3.70
N LYS A 66 11.28 -8.00 -4.96
CA LYS A 66 10.46 -8.50 -6.06
C LYS A 66 10.01 -9.95 -5.84
N ARG A 67 10.88 -10.80 -5.30
CA ARG A 67 10.56 -12.20 -4.97
C ARG A 67 9.63 -12.29 -3.76
N LEU A 68 9.98 -11.61 -2.67
CA LEU A 68 9.20 -11.58 -1.42
C LEU A 68 7.75 -11.13 -1.67
N LYS A 69 7.53 -10.21 -2.60
CA LYS A 69 6.21 -9.75 -3.02
C LYS A 69 5.28 -10.89 -3.42
N HIS A 70 5.79 -11.94 -4.07
CA HIS A 70 4.96 -13.09 -4.44
C HIS A 70 4.54 -13.92 -3.22
N LYS A 71 5.46 -14.16 -2.28
CA LYS A 71 5.16 -14.87 -1.03
C LYS A 71 4.16 -14.10 -0.17
N LEU A 72 4.34 -12.79 -0.01
CA LEU A 72 3.41 -11.93 0.73
C LEU A 72 2.03 -11.85 0.07
N LYS A 73 1.96 -11.90 -1.26
CA LYS A 73 0.68 -12.03 -1.98
C LYS A 73 -0.03 -13.36 -1.67
N SER A 74 0.72 -14.47 -1.62
CA SER A 74 0.14 -15.78 -1.26
C SER A 74 -0.39 -15.76 0.16
N LEU A 75 0.44 -15.31 1.10
CA LEU A 75 0.06 -15.17 2.52
C LEU A 75 -1.19 -14.30 2.68
N HIS A 76 -1.26 -13.17 1.99
CA HIS A 76 -2.45 -12.33 1.99
C HIS A 76 -3.69 -13.04 1.45
N LYS A 77 -3.55 -13.81 0.36
CA LYS A 77 -4.66 -14.54 -0.26
C LYS A 77 -5.15 -15.69 0.61
N GLU A 78 -4.26 -16.43 1.25
CA GLU A 78 -4.63 -17.59 2.09
C GLU A 78 -5.36 -17.13 3.37
N GLU A 79 -4.80 -16.13 4.05
CA GLU A 79 -5.27 -15.73 5.37
C GLU A 79 -6.36 -14.65 5.32
N PHE A 80 -6.22 -13.70 4.40
CA PHE A 80 -7.04 -12.49 4.39
C PHE A 80 -7.89 -12.34 3.12
N ALA A 81 -8.02 -13.38 2.30
CA ALA A 81 -9.06 -13.38 1.26
C ALA A 81 -10.45 -13.41 1.90
N ASN A 82 -11.40 -12.75 1.23
CA ASN A 82 -12.82 -12.74 1.57
C ASN A 82 -13.10 -12.32 3.03
N ILE A 83 -12.46 -11.25 3.50
CA ILE A 83 -12.64 -10.69 4.87
C ILE A 83 -14.12 -10.56 5.23
N THR A 84 -14.97 -10.06 4.33
CA THR A 84 -16.42 -9.92 4.56
C THR A 84 -17.08 -11.25 4.90
N MET A 85 -16.76 -12.33 4.18
CA MET A 85 -17.29 -13.67 4.44
C MET A 85 -16.78 -14.22 5.79
N ARG A 86 -15.53 -13.94 6.14
CA ARG A 86 -14.95 -14.34 7.44
C ARG A 86 -15.61 -13.59 8.60
N ILE A 87 -15.93 -12.31 8.44
CA ILE A 87 -16.69 -11.54 9.43
C ILE A 87 -18.09 -12.13 9.59
N GLN A 88 -18.81 -12.37 8.50
CA GLN A 88 -20.14 -12.98 8.54
C GLN A 88 -20.14 -14.33 9.24
N LYS A 89 -19.16 -15.19 8.92
CA LYS A 89 -18.99 -16.48 9.60
C LYS A 89 -18.70 -16.32 11.09
N ALA A 90 -17.80 -15.41 11.46
CA ALA A 90 -17.49 -15.15 12.87
C ALA A 90 -18.67 -14.55 13.65
N GLN A 91 -19.54 -13.78 12.99
CA GLN A 91 -20.80 -13.29 13.58
C GLN A 91 -21.78 -14.44 13.84
N GLN A 92 -21.96 -15.33 12.85
CA GLN A 92 -22.82 -16.51 13.00
C GLN A 92 -22.33 -17.45 14.11
N GLU A 93 -21.03 -17.76 14.15
CA GLU A 93 -20.43 -18.59 15.21
C GLU A 93 -20.65 -17.98 16.61
N LEU A 94 -20.55 -16.65 16.74
CA LEU A 94 -20.80 -15.97 18.01
C LEU A 94 -22.28 -16.02 18.39
N GLU A 95 -23.18 -15.78 17.43
CA GLU A 95 -24.64 -15.83 17.65
C GLU A 95 -25.09 -17.23 18.11
N GLU A 96 -24.55 -18.29 17.50
CA GLU A 96 -24.85 -19.68 17.89
C GLU A 96 -24.44 -19.96 19.34
N VAL A 97 -23.24 -19.54 19.76
CA VAL A 97 -22.75 -19.73 21.14
C VAL A 97 -23.56 -18.89 22.12
N GLN A 98 -23.92 -17.66 21.76
CA GLN A 98 -24.74 -16.79 22.62
C GLN A 98 -26.16 -17.33 22.79
N ASN A 99 -26.75 -17.92 21.75
CA ASN A 99 -28.06 -18.58 21.84
C ASN A 99 -28.03 -19.81 22.76
N GLN A 100 -26.92 -20.56 22.79
CA GLN A 100 -26.73 -21.67 23.72
C GLN A 100 -26.59 -21.16 25.17
N LEU A 101 -25.84 -20.09 25.41
CA LEU A 101 -25.74 -19.44 26.72
C LEU A 101 -27.04 -18.82 27.22
N CYS A 102 -27.93 -18.38 26.32
CA CYS A 102 -29.27 -17.95 26.70
C CYS A 102 -30.11 -19.10 27.30
N SER A 103 -29.82 -20.34 26.89
CA SER A 103 -30.52 -21.55 27.36
C SER A 103 -29.90 -22.10 28.65
N ASP A 104 -28.57 -22.02 28.79
CA ASP A 104 -27.85 -22.33 30.04
C ASP A 104 -26.71 -21.33 30.30
N PRO A 105 -26.97 -20.27 31.09
CA PRO A 105 -25.96 -19.25 31.36
C PRO A 105 -24.77 -19.73 32.21
N ALA A 106 -24.91 -20.87 32.90
CA ALA A 106 -23.88 -21.39 33.80
C ALA A 106 -22.87 -22.32 33.10
N ASP A 107 -23.06 -22.61 31.81
CA ASP A 107 -22.14 -23.44 31.04
C ASP A 107 -20.78 -22.75 30.86
N LEU A 108 -19.81 -23.17 31.68
CA LEU A 108 -18.44 -22.67 31.67
C LEU A 108 -17.72 -22.91 30.33
N LEU A 109 -18.03 -24.00 29.61
CA LEU A 109 -17.43 -24.28 28.32
C LEU A 109 -17.92 -23.27 27.28
N MET A 110 -19.22 -23.01 27.26
CA MET A 110 -19.80 -22.02 26.35
C MET A 110 -19.34 -20.59 26.65
N GLN A 111 -19.11 -20.23 27.92
CA GLN A 111 -18.51 -18.94 28.27
C GLN A 111 -17.07 -18.78 27.76
N VAL A 112 -16.27 -19.86 27.79
CA VAL A 112 -14.91 -19.86 27.20
C VAL A 112 -14.99 -19.72 25.69
N GLU A 113 -15.92 -20.43 25.07
CA GLU A 113 -16.13 -20.41 23.63
C GLU A 113 -16.65 -19.05 23.14
N GLU A 114 -17.52 -18.39 23.89
CA GLU A 114 -18.00 -17.03 23.60
C GLU A 114 -16.84 -16.04 23.57
N LYS A 115 -15.93 -16.12 24.55
CA LYS A 115 -14.71 -15.29 24.57
C LYS A 115 -13.83 -15.54 23.35
N ARG A 116 -13.69 -16.81 22.93
CA ARG A 116 -12.93 -17.19 21.73
C ARG A 116 -13.57 -16.62 20.46
N CYS A 117 -14.87 -16.79 20.28
CA CYS A 117 -15.63 -16.27 19.12
C CYS A 117 -15.61 -14.73 19.09
N THR A 118 -15.79 -14.08 20.24
CA THR A 118 -15.68 -12.62 20.37
C THR A 118 -14.30 -12.13 19.96
N GLY A 119 -13.23 -12.80 20.40
CA GLY A 119 -11.86 -12.50 19.98
C GLY A 119 -11.64 -12.65 18.48
N ASN A 120 -12.19 -13.73 17.89
CA ASN A 120 -12.12 -13.96 16.44
C ASN A 120 -12.87 -12.89 15.64
N LEU A 121 -14.08 -12.50 16.05
CA LEU A 121 -14.84 -11.44 15.40
C LEU A 121 -14.11 -10.10 15.49
N ARG A 122 -13.60 -9.73 16.68
CA ARG A 122 -12.79 -8.52 16.89
C ARG A 122 -11.56 -8.49 15.98
N LYS A 123 -10.86 -9.62 15.83
CA LYS A 123 -9.73 -9.75 14.90
C LYS A 123 -10.13 -9.39 13.47
N TRP A 124 -11.21 -9.95 12.94
CA TRP A 124 -11.61 -9.72 11.55
C TRP A 124 -12.15 -8.30 11.31
N LEU A 125 -12.89 -7.74 12.26
CA LEU A 125 -13.34 -6.35 12.23
C LEU A 125 -12.14 -5.38 12.21
N PHE A 126 -11.15 -5.60 13.08
CA PHE A 126 -9.92 -4.82 13.10
C PHE A 126 -9.15 -4.89 11.76
N VAL A 127 -9.05 -6.08 11.17
CA VAL A 127 -8.40 -6.26 9.85
C VAL A 127 -9.14 -5.48 8.76
N GLU A 128 -10.48 -5.54 8.72
CA GLU A 128 -11.28 -4.79 7.75
C GLU A 128 -11.08 -3.28 7.92
N GLU A 129 -11.22 -2.78 9.15
CA GLU A 129 -11.05 -1.38 9.49
C GLU A 129 -9.66 -0.87 9.12
N SER A 130 -8.61 -1.61 9.50
CA SER A 130 -7.22 -1.30 9.16
C SER A 130 -7.00 -1.24 7.65
N ALA A 131 -7.57 -2.20 6.89
CA ALA A 131 -7.50 -2.21 5.44
C ALA A 131 -8.20 -1.00 4.81
N LEU A 132 -9.37 -0.61 5.33
CA LEU A 132 -10.16 0.52 4.84
C LEU A 132 -9.50 1.85 5.17
N LYS A 133 -9.01 2.04 6.39
CA LYS A 133 -8.25 3.22 6.81
C LYS A 133 -7.01 3.42 5.94
N GLN A 134 -6.23 2.37 5.71
CA GLN A 134 -5.05 2.47 4.85
C GLN A 134 -5.41 2.79 3.38
N LYS A 135 -6.52 2.24 2.86
CA LYS A 135 -7.01 2.55 1.51
C LYS A 135 -7.56 3.98 1.39
N SER A 136 -8.19 4.50 2.44
CA SER A 136 -8.83 5.82 2.44
C SER A 136 -7.82 6.98 2.50
N ARG A 137 -6.62 6.73 3.05
CA ARG A 137 -5.56 7.74 3.27
C ARG A 137 -5.96 8.88 4.20
N ILE A 138 -6.94 8.63 5.07
CA ILE A 138 -7.36 9.58 6.09
C ILE A 138 -6.39 9.48 7.27
N GLN A 139 -5.74 10.60 7.60
CA GLN A 139 -4.75 10.69 8.68
C GLN A 139 -5.30 11.26 9.99
N TRP A 140 -6.41 12.00 9.94
CA TRP A 140 -6.95 12.74 11.10
C TRP A 140 -7.92 11.94 11.98
N LEU A 141 -8.40 10.78 11.52
CA LEU A 141 -9.28 9.92 12.31
C LEU A 141 -8.41 9.00 13.21
N ALA A 142 -8.38 9.30 14.51
CA ALA A 142 -7.74 8.46 15.51
C ALA A 142 -8.47 7.11 15.64
N ASP A 143 -7.75 6.05 16.01
CA ASP A 143 -8.33 4.71 16.23
C ASP A 143 -9.34 4.78 17.39
N GLY A 144 -10.61 4.50 17.13
CA GLY A 144 -11.65 4.53 18.16
C GLY A 144 -13.06 4.80 17.64
N ASP A 145 -13.19 5.47 16.49
CA ASP A 145 -14.48 5.72 15.85
C ASP A 145 -14.64 4.75 14.66
N SER A 146 -15.26 3.60 14.90
CA SER A 146 -15.44 2.54 13.89
C SER A 146 -16.43 2.95 12.80
N ASN A 147 -16.01 3.87 11.93
CA ASN A 147 -16.83 4.39 10.84
C ASN A 147 -16.40 3.78 9.51
N SER A 148 -16.54 2.46 9.38
CA SER A 148 -16.29 1.73 8.14
C SER A 148 -17.04 2.35 6.96
N LYS A 149 -18.26 2.85 7.18
CA LYS A 149 -19.07 3.56 6.15
C LYS A 149 -18.36 4.80 5.61
N PHE A 150 -17.80 5.63 6.49
CA PHE A 150 -17.02 6.79 6.08
C PHE A 150 -15.79 6.39 5.27
N PHE A 151 -15.01 5.41 5.73
CA PHE A 151 -13.85 4.94 4.97
C PHE A 151 -14.24 4.37 3.60
N TYR A 152 -15.32 3.60 3.50
CA TYR A 152 -15.85 3.12 2.23
C TYR A 152 -16.21 4.28 1.29
N ALA A 153 -16.91 5.30 1.79
CA ALA A 153 -17.26 6.49 1.02
C ALA A 153 -16.02 7.26 0.53
N SER A 154 -15.04 7.49 1.41
CA SER A 154 -13.79 8.18 1.05
C SER A 154 -12.97 7.38 0.03
N VAL A 155 -12.88 6.05 0.17
CA VAL A 155 -12.22 5.19 -0.82
C VAL A 155 -12.92 5.27 -2.18
N LYS A 156 -14.26 5.24 -2.20
CA LYS A 156 -15.05 5.36 -3.42
C LYS A 156 -14.82 6.72 -4.10
N GLN A 157 -14.88 7.81 -3.33
CA GLN A 157 -14.61 9.16 -3.83
C GLN A 157 -13.20 9.28 -4.42
N ARG A 158 -12.16 8.82 -3.71
CA ARG A 158 -10.78 8.85 -4.22
C ARG A 158 -10.61 8.02 -5.48
N ARG A 159 -11.24 6.85 -5.59
CA ARG A 159 -11.21 6.05 -6.82
C ARG A 159 -11.84 6.79 -7.99
N ASN A 160 -12.94 7.49 -7.75
CA ASN A 160 -13.61 8.29 -8.76
C ASN A 160 -12.75 9.49 -9.21
N MET A 161 -12.20 10.25 -8.25
CA MET A 161 -11.34 11.40 -8.54
C MET A 161 -10.04 11.03 -9.27
N ASN A 162 -9.46 9.88 -8.95
CA ASN A 162 -8.21 9.43 -9.57
C ASN A 162 -8.43 8.62 -10.87
N ARG A 163 -9.69 8.42 -11.29
CA ARG A 163 -10.00 7.73 -12.54
C ARG A 163 -9.82 8.71 -13.69
N ILE A 164 -8.80 8.49 -14.52
CA ILE A 164 -8.65 9.19 -15.79
C ILE A 164 -9.49 8.44 -16.82
N SER A 165 -10.74 8.86 -17.02
CA SER A 165 -11.65 8.27 -18.01
C SER A 165 -11.58 8.95 -19.38
N LEU A 166 -10.93 10.10 -19.44
CA LEU A 166 -10.89 10.95 -20.63
C LEU A 166 -9.68 11.87 -20.55
N LEU A 167 -9.03 12.08 -21.69
CA LEU A 167 -7.92 13.02 -21.82
C LEU A 167 -8.09 13.81 -23.13
N TYR A 168 -7.72 15.10 -23.12
CA TYR A 168 -7.64 15.91 -24.33
C TYR A 168 -6.16 16.06 -24.72
N THR A 169 -5.85 15.78 -25.97
CA THR A 169 -4.50 16.04 -26.53
C THR A 169 -4.23 17.54 -26.65
N PRO A 170 -2.97 17.96 -26.83
CA PRO A 170 -2.64 19.36 -27.13
C PRO A 170 -3.33 19.90 -28.39
N GLN A 171 -3.73 19.03 -29.31
CA GLN A 171 -4.48 19.36 -30.53
C GLN A 171 -6.00 19.42 -30.31
N GLY A 172 -6.48 19.27 -29.07
CA GLY A 172 -7.90 19.31 -28.71
C GLY A 172 -8.66 18.01 -29.01
N HIS A 173 -7.99 16.95 -29.48
CA HIS A 173 -8.62 15.66 -29.71
C HIS A 173 -8.95 14.94 -28.40
N LYS A 174 -10.18 14.43 -28.28
CA LYS A 174 -10.69 13.71 -27.12
C LYS A 174 -10.33 12.23 -27.22
N ILE A 175 -9.56 11.74 -26.24
CA ILE A 175 -9.19 10.35 -26.07
C ILE A 175 -10.02 9.75 -24.92
N VAL A 176 -10.65 8.60 -25.18
CA VAL A 176 -11.42 7.84 -24.19
C VAL A 176 -10.96 6.39 -24.06
N ASP A 177 -10.17 5.90 -25.01
CA ASP A 177 -9.61 4.54 -24.95
C ASP A 177 -8.49 4.46 -23.88
N PRO A 178 -8.54 3.50 -22.95
CA PRO A 178 -7.51 3.36 -21.91
C PRO A 178 -6.09 3.14 -22.44
N GLY A 179 -5.95 2.43 -23.56
CA GLY A 179 -4.67 2.20 -24.22
C GLY A 179 -4.09 3.49 -24.79
N GLU A 180 -4.90 4.25 -25.52
CA GLU A 180 -4.52 5.56 -26.06
C GLU A 180 -4.21 6.58 -24.96
N ILE A 181 -5.00 6.62 -23.88
CA ILE A 181 -4.71 7.46 -22.70
C ILE A 181 -3.33 7.11 -22.13
N THR A 182 -3.01 5.83 -22.03
CA THR A 182 -1.71 5.35 -21.52
C THR A 182 -0.56 5.81 -22.42
N VAL A 183 -0.71 5.70 -23.73
CA VAL A 183 0.30 6.14 -24.71
C VAL A 183 0.51 7.65 -24.63
N GLU A 184 -0.56 8.44 -24.57
CA GLU A 184 -0.47 9.90 -24.51
C GLU A 184 0.19 10.38 -23.21
N ILE A 185 -0.14 9.75 -22.07
CA ILE A 185 0.53 10.03 -20.78
C ILE A 185 2.03 9.71 -20.87
N GLN A 186 2.40 8.54 -21.41
CA GLN A 186 3.81 8.16 -21.57
C GLN A 186 4.55 9.18 -22.46
N LYS A 187 3.97 9.54 -23.59
CA LYS A 187 4.53 10.53 -24.52
C LYS A 187 4.75 11.88 -23.84
N PHE A 188 3.77 12.38 -23.08
CA PHE A 188 3.89 13.62 -22.35
C PHE A 188 5.06 13.59 -21.35
N TYR A 189 5.13 12.56 -20.50
CA TYR A 189 6.20 12.47 -19.50
C TYR A 189 7.58 12.18 -20.10
N MET A 190 7.67 11.41 -21.19
CA MET A 190 8.91 11.22 -21.94
C MET A 190 9.40 12.55 -22.52
N ALA A 191 8.50 13.37 -23.08
CA ALA A 191 8.84 14.70 -23.57
C ALA A 191 9.28 15.63 -22.43
N LEU A 192 8.64 15.54 -21.26
CA LEU A 192 9.00 16.33 -20.08
C LEU A 192 10.39 15.99 -19.52
N LEU A 193 10.75 14.71 -19.50
CA LEU A 193 12.09 14.25 -19.11
C LEU A 193 13.17 14.72 -20.11
N GLY A 194 12.75 15.13 -21.30
CA GLY A 194 13.61 15.63 -22.36
C GLY A 194 14.32 14.52 -23.12
N THR A 195 15.25 14.93 -23.98
CA THR A 195 16.13 14.03 -24.72
C THR A 195 17.52 14.02 -24.10
N ALA A 196 18.25 12.92 -24.27
CA ALA A 196 19.65 12.87 -23.89
C ALA A 196 20.41 13.98 -24.63
N ALA A 197 21.07 14.86 -23.88
CA ALA A 197 21.90 15.90 -24.46
C ALA A 197 23.05 15.25 -25.24
N THR A 198 23.18 15.56 -26.52
CA THR A 198 24.30 15.09 -27.37
C THR A 198 25.63 15.70 -26.93
N HIS A 199 25.56 16.87 -26.29
CA HIS A 199 26.70 17.55 -25.70
C HIS A 199 26.26 18.29 -24.43
N ILE A 200 26.90 17.99 -23.30
CA ILE A 200 26.73 18.74 -22.07
C ILE A 200 27.88 19.74 -21.99
N SER A 201 27.59 21.00 -22.27
CA SER A 201 28.58 22.08 -22.18
C SER A 201 29.12 22.14 -20.75
N LYS A 202 30.45 22.23 -20.62
CA LYS A 202 31.07 22.41 -19.30
C LYS A 202 30.50 23.68 -18.65
N PRO A 203 30.10 23.63 -17.37
CA PRO A 203 29.65 24.83 -16.68
C PRO A 203 30.76 25.88 -16.69
N ASP A 204 30.39 27.15 -16.82
CA ASP A 204 31.33 28.27 -16.73
C ASP A 204 31.87 28.37 -15.30
N LEU A 205 33.02 27.72 -15.08
CA LEU A 205 33.64 27.60 -13.76
C LEU A 205 33.91 28.96 -13.10
N PRO A 206 34.42 29.99 -13.81
CA PRO A 206 34.52 31.36 -13.29
C PRO A 206 33.21 31.90 -12.68
N SER A 207 32.10 31.86 -13.42
CA SER A 207 30.80 32.36 -12.93
C SER A 207 30.22 31.51 -11.81
N LEU A 208 30.41 30.19 -11.85
CA LEU A 208 29.99 29.31 -10.75
C LEU A 208 30.78 29.60 -9.47
N ARG A 209 32.07 29.92 -9.62
CA ARG A 209 32.99 30.25 -8.53
C ARG A 209 32.78 31.65 -7.97
N SER A 210 32.20 32.60 -8.70
CA SER A 210 31.91 33.94 -8.18
C SER A 210 30.67 33.99 -7.28
N GLY A 211 29.82 32.96 -7.32
CA GLY A 211 28.68 32.82 -6.43
C GLY A 211 29.03 32.47 -4.97
N PRO A 212 28.03 32.49 -4.06
CA PRO A 212 28.21 32.07 -2.67
C PRO A 212 28.78 30.65 -2.60
N ARG A 213 29.83 30.48 -1.80
CA ARG A 213 30.48 29.18 -1.59
C ARG A 213 30.24 28.71 -0.16
N LEU A 214 30.07 27.40 0.00
CA LEU A 214 30.14 26.77 1.31
C LEU A 214 31.51 27.04 1.93
N SER A 215 31.54 27.17 3.25
CA SER A 215 32.81 27.14 3.98
C SER A 215 33.49 25.79 3.75
N ARG A 216 34.82 25.74 3.86
CA ARG A 216 35.56 24.48 3.73
C ARG A 216 35.02 23.41 4.69
N ILE A 217 34.62 23.81 5.89
CA ILE A 217 34.04 22.93 6.91
C ILE A 217 32.70 22.36 6.42
N ALA A 218 31.79 23.21 5.92
CA ALA A 218 30.49 22.77 5.42
C ALA A 218 30.62 21.88 4.17
N ALA A 219 31.58 22.17 3.29
CA ALA A 219 31.85 21.31 2.13
C ALA A 219 32.36 19.93 2.57
N LEU A 220 33.28 19.87 3.53
CA LEU A 220 33.78 18.59 4.06
C LEU A 220 32.68 17.80 4.78
N SER A 221 31.77 18.46 5.51
CA SER A 221 30.66 17.78 6.18
C SER A 221 29.69 17.11 5.21
N LEU A 222 29.53 17.63 3.98
CA LEU A 222 28.68 17.01 2.95
C LEU A 222 29.32 15.78 2.27
N CYS A 223 30.63 15.58 2.46
CA CYS A 223 31.38 14.45 1.90
C CYS A 223 31.61 13.33 2.92
N VAL A 224 31.05 13.43 4.13
CA VAL A 224 31.15 12.39 5.14
C VAL A 224 30.35 11.17 4.70
N PRO A 225 30.88 9.93 4.85
CA PRO A 225 30.14 8.72 4.51
C PRO A 225 28.86 8.56 5.33
N VAL A 226 27.81 8.06 4.68
CA VAL A 226 26.53 7.75 5.35
C VAL A 226 26.73 6.61 6.36
N THR A 227 26.27 6.85 7.59
CA THR A 227 26.35 5.89 8.69
C THR A 227 25.10 5.00 8.77
N THR A 228 25.22 3.83 9.41
CA THR A 228 24.06 2.97 9.68
C THR A 228 23.05 3.64 10.61
N ASP A 229 23.53 4.47 11.55
CA ASP A 229 22.69 5.21 12.49
C ASP A 229 21.84 6.25 11.77
N GLU A 230 22.40 6.98 10.79
CA GLU A 230 21.63 7.89 9.94
C GLU A 230 20.56 7.15 9.15
N ILE A 231 20.88 5.95 8.62
CA ILE A 231 19.92 5.12 7.88
C ILE A 231 18.78 4.67 8.81
N ASP A 232 19.11 4.22 10.02
CA ASP A 232 18.12 3.81 11.02
C ASP A 232 17.23 4.96 11.47
N LEU A 233 17.81 6.14 11.71
CA LEU A 233 17.07 7.35 12.10
C LEU A 233 16.16 7.80 10.95
N ALA A 234 16.66 7.80 9.72
CA ALA A 234 15.88 8.13 8.54
C ALA A 234 14.67 7.19 8.41
N LEU A 235 14.86 5.86 8.51
CA LEU A 235 13.77 4.90 8.46
C LEU A 235 12.76 5.12 9.59
N LYS A 236 13.23 5.34 10.83
CA LYS A 236 12.37 5.60 11.99
C LYS A 236 11.53 6.87 11.83
N SER A 237 12.08 7.92 11.21
CA SER A 237 11.38 9.20 11.00
C SER A 237 10.24 9.15 9.97
N ILE A 238 10.20 8.12 9.11
CA ILE A 238 9.14 7.99 8.11
C ILE A 238 7.86 7.55 8.80
N ASP A 239 6.79 8.34 8.66
CA ASP A 239 5.48 8.01 9.23
C ASP A 239 4.85 6.74 8.62
N ASP A 240 4.14 5.96 9.45
CA ASP A 240 3.56 4.66 9.07
C ASP A 240 2.39 4.77 8.08
N SER A 241 1.78 5.96 7.96
CA SER A 241 0.65 6.22 7.05
C SER A 241 1.09 6.60 5.63
N LYS A 242 2.39 6.77 5.39
CA LYS A 242 2.93 7.18 4.09
C LYS A 242 2.60 6.18 2.97
N ALA A 243 2.55 6.68 1.75
CA ALA A 243 2.21 5.87 0.60
C ALA A 243 3.35 4.91 0.23
N PRO A 244 3.05 3.67 -0.20
CA PRO A 244 4.06 2.80 -0.74
C PRO A 244 4.60 3.36 -2.06
N GLY A 245 5.83 2.99 -2.37
CA GLY A 245 6.43 3.27 -3.67
C GLY A 245 5.81 2.45 -4.80
N LEU A 246 6.42 2.53 -5.98
CA LEU A 246 6.05 1.73 -7.15
C LEU A 246 6.19 0.22 -6.91
N ASP A 247 7.04 -0.18 -5.97
CA ASP A 247 7.25 -1.56 -5.55
C ASP A 247 6.05 -2.15 -4.77
N GLY A 248 5.24 -1.28 -4.14
CA GLY A 248 4.10 -1.63 -3.30
C GLY A 248 4.42 -1.79 -1.82
N TYR A 249 5.66 -1.58 -1.38
CA TYR A 249 6.08 -1.63 0.02
C TYR A 249 5.99 -0.26 0.68
N ASN A 250 5.60 -0.20 1.95
CA ASN A 250 5.50 1.03 2.73
C ASN A 250 6.48 1.02 3.91
N ALA A 251 6.56 2.14 4.64
CA ALA A 251 7.45 2.28 5.79
C ALA A 251 7.26 1.18 6.85
N VAL A 252 6.01 0.80 7.13
CA VAL A 252 5.70 -0.26 8.11
C VAL A 252 6.34 -1.58 7.74
N PHE A 253 6.33 -1.96 6.45
CA PHE A 253 7.04 -3.15 6.01
C PHE A 253 8.53 -3.07 6.39
N PHE A 254 9.22 -2.00 6.00
CA PHE A 254 10.66 -1.87 6.25
C PHE A 254 10.98 -1.84 7.76
N LYS A 255 10.19 -1.13 8.56
CA LYS A 255 10.34 -1.10 10.02
C LYS A 255 10.14 -2.46 10.66
N LYS A 256 9.13 -3.22 10.22
CA LYS A 256 8.81 -4.55 10.78
C LYS A 256 9.77 -5.63 10.28
N ALA A 257 10.22 -5.54 9.03
CA ALA A 257 11.15 -6.48 8.41
C ALA A 257 12.63 -6.16 8.73
N TRP A 258 12.91 -5.02 9.36
CA TRP A 258 14.26 -4.50 9.58
C TRP A 258 15.26 -5.52 10.14
N PRO A 259 14.91 -6.36 11.14
CA PRO A 259 15.84 -7.34 11.70
C PRO A 259 16.47 -8.28 10.66
N TRP A 260 15.75 -8.56 9.56
CA TRP A 260 16.18 -9.51 8.53
C TRP A 260 16.78 -8.85 7.29
N ILE A 261 16.42 -7.59 7.02
CA ILE A 261 16.76 -6.93 5.75
C ILE A 261 17.83 -5.85 5.88
N LYS A 262 18.11 -5.37 7.10
CA LYS A 262 18.90 -4.17 7.35
C LYS A 262 20.29 -4.21 6.73
N GLU A 263 20.99 -5.34 6.77
CA GLU A 263 22.38 -5.43 6.27
C GLU A 263 22.45 -5.16 4.76
N ASP A 264 21.58 -5.81 3.97
CA ASP A 264 21.50 -5.57 2.53
C ASP A 264 21.08 -4.13 2.22
N VAL A 265 20.20 -3.54 3.04
CA VAL A 265 19.77 -2.14 2.87
C VAL A 265 20.90 -1.17 3.22
N TYR A 266 21.66 -1.42 4.27
CA TYR A 266 22.84 -0.62 4.62
C TYR A 266 23.87 -0.66 3.49
N GLU A 267 24.18 -1.84 2.95
CA GLU A 267 25.07 -1.98 1.80
C GLU A 267 24.52 -1.21 0.58
N ALA A 268 23.22 -1.31 0.30
CA ALA A 268 22.61 -0.64 -0.83
C ALA A 268 22.67 0.89 -0.73
N VAL A 269 22.40 1.45 0.45
CA VAL A 269 22.46 2.89 0.69
C VAL A 269 23.89 3.40 0.60
N LYS A 270 24.84 2.74 1.28
CA LYS A 270 26.26 3.11 1.25
C LYS A 270 26.92 2.89 -0.12
N PHE A 271 26.35 2.04 -0.97
CA PHE A 271 26.79 1.88 -2.35
C PHE A 271 26.27 3.00 -3.27
N PHE A 272 25.13 3.59 -2.94
CA PHE A 272 24.52 4.66 -3.72
C PHE A 272 25.15 6.03 -3.44
N PHE A 273 25.43 6.33 -2.16
CA PHE A 273 26.06 7.57 -1.70
C PHE A 273 27.58 7.45 -1.65
#